data_AF-A0AAI8X4Q4-F1
#
_entry.id   AF-A0AAI8X4Q4-F1
#
_cell.length_a   1.000
_cell.length_b   1.000
_cell.length_c   1.000
_cell.angle_alpha   90.00
_cell.angle_beta   90.00
_cell.angle_gamma   90.00
#
_symmetry.space_group_name_H-M   'P 1'
#
loop_
_entity.id
_entity.type
_entity.pdbx_description
1 polymer ?
#
loop_
_entity_poly.entity_id
_entity_poly.type
_entity_poly.pdbx_seq_one_letter_code
_entity_poly.pdbx_strand_id
1 'polypeptide(L)'
;MSTSATPMTSSTSVYATPAFWERMWRTSGIQSVGLFIIAYAICGHQPEVAASTDTLVSFYDGDRTWGLISAIFSGLAVLNLLWFAAALRTTLADAGQDGWGAAATAASATLGALLLLQVTVGASLAYSIAGSPDRAFLSGLNGFSWALGVLTSFPRAMLIMSGAFGLWRARLISNALFATGVAAVVLGLLGGTTWLSNGIWAPDGVYSRYVSPILLFAWVLVVSRVLLSRAPATRVGW
;
A
#
# COMPACT_ATOMS: atom_id res chain seq x y z
N MET A 1 -22.16 34.43 -52.20
CA MET A 1 -22.20 33.06 -51.66
C MET A 1 -21.48 33.07 -50.32
N SER A 2 -22.21 32.99 -49.21
CA SER A 2 -21.61 32.89 -47.87
C SER A 2 -21.73 31.44 -47.41
N THR A 3 -20.61 30.75 -47.31
CA THR A 3 -20.52 29.40 -46.75
C THR A 3 -20.65 29.48 -45.24
N SER A 4 -21.81 29.07 -44.70
CA SER A 4 -21.98 28.84 -43.27
C SER A 4 -21.10 27.68 -42.83
N ALA A 5 -20.05 27.97 -42.07
CA ALA A 5 -19.26 26.94 -41.41
C ALA A 5 -20.13 26.26 -40.34
N THR A 6 -20.26 24.93 -40.44
CA THR A 6 -20.93 24.11 -39.44
C THR A 6 -20.15 24.21 -38.13
N PRO A 7 -20.78 24.51 -36.98
CA PRO A 7 -20.06 24.56 -35.72
C PRO A 7 -19.55 23.15 -35.38
N MET A 8 -18.22 22.99 -35.31
CA MET A 8 -17.62 21.79 -34.75
C MET A 8 -17.96 21.73 -33.27
N THR A 9 -18.75 20.75 -32.86
CA THR A 9 -18.91 20.40 -31.45
C THR A 9 -17.56 19.95 -30.92
N SER A 10 -17.02 20.70 -29.95
CA SER A 10 -15.79 20.32 -29.27
C SER A 10 -16.01 18.97 -28.59
N SER A 11 -15.26 17.95 -29.02
CA SER A 11 -15.23 16.66 -28.34
C SER A 11 -14.72 16.89 -26.93
N THR A 12 -15.59 16.85 -25.93
CA THR A 12 -15.19 16.93 -24.53
C THR A 12 -14.32 15.71 -24.25
N SER A 13 -13.04 15.93 -23.98
CA SER A 13 -12.08 14.86 -23.68
C SER A 13 -12.60 14.02 -22.53
N VAL A 14 -12.53 12.68 -22.64
CA VAL A 14 -12.89 11.77 -21.55
C VAL A 14 -12.10 12.12 -20.28
N TYR A 15 -10.87 12.59 -20.43
CA TYR A 15 -9.99 13.05 -19.34
C TYR A 15 -10.41 14.39 -18.71
N ALA A 16 -11.33 15.14 -19.33
CA ALA A 16 -11.87 16.39 -18.76
C ALA A 16 -13.10 16.15 -17.87
N THR A 17 -13.56 14.90 -17.75
CA THR A 17 -14.79 14.60 -16.99
C THR A 17 -14.48 14.27 -15.52
N PRO A 18 -15.22 14.85 -14.55
CA PRO A 18 -15.06 14.52 -13.13
C PRO A 18 -15.26 13.02 -12.83
N ALA A 19 -16.15 12.37 -13.57
CA ALA A 19 -16.44 10.94 -13.43
C ALA A 19 -15.24 10.04 -13.78
N PHE A 20 -14.43 10.42 -14.77
CA PHE A 20 -13.20 9.69 -15.11
C PHE A 20 -12.22 9.73 -13.94
N TRP A 21 -11.93 10.92 -13.42
CA TRP A 21 -11.03 11.10 -12.28
C TRP A 21 -11.56 10.40 -11.04
N GLU A 22 -12.84 10.53 -10.72
CA GLU A 22 -13.43 9.85 -9.56
C GLU A 22 -13.29 8.32 -9.66
N ARG A 23 -13.51 7.75 -10.85
CA ARG A 23 -13.31 6.32 -11.08
C ARG A 23 -11.85 5.91 -10.94
N MET A 24 -10.92 6.69 -11.53
CA MET A 24 -9.48 6.44 -11.42
C MET A 24 -9.05 6.41 -9.94
N TRP A 25 -9.49 7.39 -9.16
CA TRP A 25 -9.17 7.49 -7.74
C TRP A 25 -9.77 6.33 -6.93
N ARG A 26 -11.00 5.91 -7.23
CA ARG A 26 -11.63 4.74 -6.57
C ARG A 26 -10.96 3.41 -6.92
N THR A 27 -10.25 3.31 -8.04
CA THR A 27 -9.45 2.13 -8.41
C THR A 27 -8.04 2.11 -7.84
N SER A 28 -7.58 3.20 -7.21
CA SER A 28 -6.20 3.33 -6.70
C SER A 28 -5.80 2.20 -5.74
N GLY A 29 -6.73 1.69 -4.92
CA GLY A 29 -6.44 0.55 -4.04
C GLY A 29 -6.10 -0.74 -4.81
N ILE A 30 -6.83 -1.01 -5.90
CA ILE A 30 -6.55 -2.17 -6.78
C ILE A 30 -5.22 -1.97 -7.49
N GLN A 31 -4.94 -0.76 -7.98
CA GLN A 31 -3.67 -0.42 -8.61
C GLN A 31 -2.51 -0.57 -7.64
N SER A 32 -2.65 -0.12 -6.40
CA SER A 32 -1.66 -0.29 -5.33
C SER A 32 -1.30 -1.75 -5.11
N VAL A 33 -2.30 -2.63 -4.94
CA VAL A 33 -2.08 -4.07 -4.76
C VAL A 33 -1.38 -4.68 -5.98
N GLY A 34 -1.81 -4.35 -7.19
CA GLY A 34 -1.16 -4.82 -8.42
C GLY A 34 0.31 -4.40 -8.52
N LEU A 35 0.61 -3.14 -8.21
CA LEU A 35 1.96 -2.60 -8.22
C LEU A 35 2.86 -3.24 -7.15
N PHE A 36 2.34 -3.51 -5.95
CA PHE A 36 3.09 -4.26 -4.93
C PHE A 36 3.40 -5.69 -5.37
N ILE A 37 2.46 -6.38 -6.03
CA ILE A 37 2.69 -7.73 -6.57
C ILE A 37 3.77 -7.70 -7.66
N ILE A 38 3.71 -6.72 -8.57
CA ILE A 38 4.73 -6.54 -9.61
C ILE A 38 6.10 -6.24 -8.99
N ALA A 39 6.17 -5.32 -8.03
CA ALA A 39 7.41 -5.00 -7.33
C ALA A 39 8.00 -6.24 -6.64
N TYR A 40 7.18 -7.03 -5.95
CA TYR A 40 7.62 -8.26 -5.30
C TYR A 40 8.16 -9.29 -6.32
N ALA A 41 7.47 -9.47 -7.45
CA ALA A 41 7.91 -10.38 -8.51
C ALA A 41 9.24 -9.95 -9.14
N ILE A 42 9.47 -8.64 -9.28
CA ILE A 42 10.72 -8.08 -9.82
C ILE A 42 11.86 -8.19 -8.79
N CYS A 43 11.59 -7.88 -7.53
CA CYS A 43 12.60 -7.91 -6.46
C CYS A 43 13.08 -9.34 -6.17
N GLY A 44 12.19 -10.33 -6.31
CA GLY A 44 12.47 -11.70 -5.94
C GLY A 44 12.47 -11.91 -4.43
N HIS A 45 13.09 -13.02 -4.00
CA HIS A 45 13.09 -13.42 -2.60
C HIS A 45 14.18 -12.68 -1.83
N GLN A 46 13.81 -11.57 -1.18
CA GLN A 46 14.72 -10.80 -0.34
C GLN A 46 15.42 -11.68 0.73
N PRO A 47 16.72 -11.44 1.01
CA PRO A 47 17.47 -12.19 2.02
C PRO A 47 16.87 -12.09 3.42
N GLU A 48 16.92 -13.22 4.14
CA GLU A 48 16.52 -13.37 5.54
C GLU A 48 17.33 -12.47 6.49
N VAL A 49 16.82 -12.22 7.70
CA VAL A 49 17.48 -11.41 8.74
C VAL A 49 18.86 -11.98 9.07
N ALA A 50 18.96 -13.31 9.15
CA ALA A 50 20.18 -14.04 9.48
C ALA A 50 21.03 -14.40 8.24
N ALA A 51 20.72 -13.85 7.06
CA ALA A 51 21.49 -14.12 5.85
C ALA A 51 22.95 -13.71 6.00
N SER A 52 23.86 -14.52 5.43
CA SER A 52 25.28 -14.20 5.43
C SER A 52 25.54 -12.95 4.59
N THR A 53 26.63 -12.24 4.89
CA THR A 53 27.00 -11.05 4.12
C THR A 53 27.26 -11.36 2.65
N ASP A 54 27.83 -12.52 2.35
CA ASP A 54 28.08 -12.94 0.96
C ASP A 54 26.77 -13.13 0.19
N THR A 55 25.72 -13.64 0.84
CA THR A 55 24.37 -13.73 0.26
C THR A 55 23.76 -12.35 0.04
N LEU A 56 23.91 -11.43 0.99
CA LEU A 56 23.43 -10.05 0.85
C LEU A 56 24.12 -9.36 -0.35
N VAL A 57 25.45 -9.46 -0.44
CA VAL A 57 26.23 -8.87 -1.53
C VAL A 57 25.82 -9.48 -2.86
N SER A 58 25.74 -10.80 -2.96
CA SER A 58 25.34 -11.49 -4.18
C SER A 58 23.95 -11.06 -4.67
N PHE A 59 22.99 -10.88 -3.76
CA PHE A 59 21.63 -10.47 -4.12
C PHE A 59 21.58 -9.03 -4.63
N TYR A 60 22.16 -8.09 -3.88
CA TYR A 60 22.07 -6.66 -4.22
C TYR A 60 22.99 -6.23 -5.36
N ASP A 61 24.15 -6.87 -5.54
CA ASP A 61 25.07 -6.58 -6.64
C ASP A 61 24.64 -7.28 -7.94
N GLY A 62 24.25 -8.55 -7.85
CA GLY A 62 23.82 -9.36 -8.99
C GLY A 62 22.56 -8.82 -9.68
N ASP A 63 21.62 -8.26 -8.92
CA ASP A 63 20.30 -7.84 -9.41
C ASP A 63 20.03 -6.33 -9.21
N ARG A 64 21.08 -5.52 -9.12
CA ARG A 64 20.98 -4.07 -8.82
C ARG A 64 19.92 -3.33 -9.65
N THR A 65 19.92 -3.52 -10.97
CA THR A 65 18.96 -2.86 -11.87
C THR A 65 17.52 -3.24 -11.55
N TRP A 66 17.27 -4.52 -11.30
CA TRP A 66 15.94 -5.03 -10.95
C TRP A 66 15.49 -4.56 -9.57
N GLY A 67 16.41 -4.49 -8.60
CA GLY A 67 16.13 -3.89 -7.29
C GLY A 67 15.67 -2.43 -7.39
N LEU A 68 16.29 -1.63 -8.26
CA LEU A 68 15.91 -0.24 -8.49
C LEU A 68 14.58 -0.10 -9.23
N ILE A 69 14.33 -0.95 -10.23
CA ILE A 69 13.03 -1.00 -10.91
C ILE A 69 11.92 -1.39 -9.91
N SER A 70 12.15 -2.38 -9.06
CA SER A 70 11.24 -2.76 -7.98
C SER A 70 10.96 -1.59 -7.02
N ALA A 71 11.97 -0.78 -6.69
CA ALA A 71 11.78 0.41 -5.86
C ALA A 71 10.83 1.44 -6.50
N ILE A 72 10.91 1.64 -7.83
CA ILE A 72 9.99 2.52 -8.57
C ILE A 72 8.55 2.01 -8.46
N PHE A 73 8.33 0.72 -8.73
CA PHE A 73 7.00 0.12 -8.62
C PHE A 73 6.45 0.17 -7.18
N SER A 74 7.31 -0.04 -6.20
CA SER A 74 6.95 0.07 -4.77
C SER A 74 6.55 1.49 -4.40
N GLY A 75 7.29 2.50 -4.88
CA GLY A 75 6.94 3.92 -4.66
C GLY A 75 5.59 4.29 -5.25
N LEU A 76 5.31 3.85 -6.49
CA LEU A 76 4.01 4.02 -7.13
C LEU A 76 2.90 3.26 -6.40
N ALA A 77 3.19 2.08 -5.85
CA ALA A 77 2.24 1.30 -5.06
C ALA A 77 1.85 2.03 -3.78
N VAL A 78 2.83 2.61 -3.06
CA VAL A 78 2.58 3.43 -1.87
C VAL A 78 1.77 4.67 -2.20
N LEU A 79 2.10 5.38 -3.29
CA LEU A 79 1.34 6.56 -3.71
C LEU A 79 -0.13 6.22 -3.97
N ASN A 80 -0.38 5.10 -4.66
CA ASN A 80 -1.73 4.59 -4.89
C ASN A 80 -2.45 4.19 -3.58
N LEU A 81 -1.73 3.69 -2.58
CA LEU A 81 -2.29 3.38 -1.27
C LEU A 81 -2.75 4.65 -0.54
N LEU A 82 -1.99 5.74 -0.64
CA LEU A 82 -2.35 7.04 -0.07
C LEU A 82 -3.58 7.63 -0.78
N TRP A 83 -3.65 7.52 -2.11
CA TRP A 83 -4.86 7.92 -2.86
C TRP A 83 -6.08 7.08 -2.50
N PHE A 84 -5.91 5.79 -2.26
CA PHE A 84 -6.97 4.92 -1.76
C PHE A 84 -7.51 5.41 -0.41
N ALA A 85 -6.62 5.75 0.52
CA ALA A 85 -7.02 6.28 1.82
C ALA A 85 -7.75 7.63 1.70
N ALA A 86 -7.34 8.48 0.75
CA ALA A 86 -8.04 9.72 0.46
C ALA A 86 -9.46 9.46 -0.07
N ALA A 87 -9.64 8.50 -1.00
CA ALA A 87 -10.95 8.11 -1.50
C ALA A 87 -11.85 7.47 -0.42
N LEU A 88 -11.26 6.72 0.50
CA LEU A 88 -11.97 6.20 1.67
C LEU A 88 -12.40 7.36 2.59
N ARG A 89 -11.52 8.33 2.85
CA ARG A 89 -11.84 9.49 3.67
C ARG A 89 -13.00 10.30 3.10
N THR A 90 -12.98 10.62 1.82
CA THR A 90 -14.08 11.38 1.19
C THR A 90 -15.40 10.65 1.33
N THR A 91 -15.41 9.33 1.08
CA THR A 91 -16.60 8.49 1.23
C THR A 91 -17.13 8.49 2.66
N LEU A 92 -16.24 8.44 3.66
CA LEU A 92 -16.63 8.46 5.07
C LEU A 92 -17.09 9.86 5.51
N ALA A 93 -16.45 10.92 5.04
CA ALA A 93 -16.85 12.29 5.32
C ALA A 93 -18.26 12.57 4.78
N ASP A 94 -18.55 12.14 3.55
CA ASP A 94 -19.89 12.27 2.93
C ASP A 94 -20.97 11.52 3.74
N ALA A 95 -20.59 10.49 4.50
CA ALA A 95 -21.47 9.72 5.39
C ALA A 95 -21.47 10.19 6.86
N GLY A 96 -20.86 11.34 7.16
CA GLY A 96 -20.77 11.89 8.52
C GLY A 96 -19.80 11.14 9.45
N GLN A 97 -18.86 10.38 8.89
CA GLN A 97 -17.86 9.57 9.60
C GLN A 97 -16.43 10.10 9.38
N ASP A 98 -16.24 11.41 9.22
CA ASP A 98 -14.93 12.02 8.89
C ASP A 98 -13.83 11.66 9.92
N GLY A 99 -14.17 11.49 11.20
CA GLY A 99 -13.21 11.03 12.21
C GLY A 99 -12.54 9.70 11.86
N TRP A 100 -13.29 8.75 11.30
CA TRP A 100 -12.74 7.48 10.79
C TRP A 100 -11.95 7.67 9.49
N GLY A 101 -12.37 8.58 8.62
CA GLY A 101 -11.64 8.95 7.40
C GLY A 101 -10.29 9.63 7.68
N ALA A 102 -10.24 10.50 8.69
CA ALA A 102 -9.02 11.13 9.17
C ALA A 102 -8.06 10.09 9.77
N ALA A 103 -8.58 9.14 10.56
CA ALA A 103 -7.80 8.02 11.07
C ALA A 103 -7.22 7.15 9.95
N ALA A 104 -8.00 6.86 8.90
CA ALA A 104 -7.51 6.14 7.71
C ALA A 104 -6.38 6.90 7.01
N THR A 105 -6.51 8.22 6.89
CA THR A 105 -5.48 9.08 6.30
C THR A 105 -4.20 9.03 7.12
N ALA A 106 -4.28 9.25 8.43
CA ALA A 106 -3.12 9.20 9.33
C ALA A 106 -2.43 7.83 9.29
N ALA A 107 -3.21 6.74 9.41
CA ALA A 107 -2.70 5.38 9.34
C ALA A 107 -2.00 5.09 8.00
N SER A 108 -2.62 5.48 6.89
CA SER A 108 -2.02 5.32 5.55
C SER A 108 -0.74 6.12 5.37
N ALA A 109 -0.66 7.33 5.93
CA ALA A 109 0.53 8.17 5.87
C ALA A 109 1.69 7.55 6.67
N THR A 110 1.42 7.08 7.89
CA THR A 110 2.43 6.37 8.70
C THR A 110 2.88 5.08 8.02
N LEU A 111 1.94 4.30 7.45
CA LEU A 111 2.26 3.10 6.68
C LEU A 111 3.12 3.44 5.46
N GLY A 112 2.73 4.44 4.68
CA GLY A 112 3.45 4.89 3.51
C GLY A 112 4.86 5.36 3.85
N ALA A 113 5.03 6.10 4.95
CA ALA A 113 6.34 6.53 5.42
C ALA A 113 7.26 5.35 5.77
N LEU A 114 6.77 4.37 6.52
CA LEU A 114 7.55 3.17 6.87
C LEU A 114 7.90 2.34 5.63
N LEU A 115 6.97 2.18 4.69
CA LEU A 115 7.21 1.45 3.43
C LEU A 115 8.22 2.20 2.54
N LEU A 116 8.10 3.52 2.41
CA LEU A 116 9.08 4.31 1.64
C LEU A 116 10.47 4.28 2.28
N LEU A 117 10.55 4.28 3.61
CA LEU A 117 11.81 4.10 4.32
C LEU A 117 12.41 2.72 4.02
N GLN A 118 11.59 1.66 4.05
CA GLN A 118 12.03 0.31 3.70
C GLN A 118 12.51 0.21 2.25
N VAL A 119 11.78 0.81 1.30
CA VAL A 119 12.17 0.91 -0.12
C VAL A 119 13.48 1.67 -0.27
N THR A 120 13.66 2.76 0.48
CA THR A 120 14.89 3.57 0.46
C THR A 120 16.08 2.77 0.97
N VAL A 121 15.91 2.00 2.06
CA VAL A 121 16.96 1.11 2.58
C VAL A 121 17.35 0.06 1.53
N GLY A 122 16.36 -0.58 0.89
CA GLY A 122 16.60 -1.56 -0.17
C GLY A 122 17.34 -0.97 -1.38
N ALA A 123 16.92 0.19 -1.85
CA ALA A 123 17.59 0.90 -2.95
C ALA A 123 19.01 1.37 -2.57
N SER A 124 19.21 1.79 -1.31
CA SER A 124 20.53 2.19 -0.80
C SER A 124 21.48 0.98 -0.73
N LEU A 125 21.01 -0.17 -0.25
CA LEU A 125 21.80 -1.41 -0.27
C LEU A 125 22.23 -1.78 -1.70
N ALA A 126 21.31 -1.70 -2.67
CA ALA A 126 21.62 -1.92 -4.08
C ALA A 126 22.65 -0.92 -4.66
N TYR A 127 22.65 0.34 -4.18
CA TYR A 127 23.59 1.37 -4.64
C TYR A 127 24.97 1.30 -3.97
N SER A 128 25.01 0.98 -2.67
CA SER A 128 26.20 1.13 -1.81
C SER A 128 27.04 -0.15 -1.68
N ILE A 129 26.51 -1.31 -2.07
CA ILE A 129 27.21 -2.60 -1.92
C ILE A 129 28.46 -2.71 -2.81
N ALA A 130 28.50 -2.02 -3.94
CA ALA A 130 29.66 -2.02 -4.84
C ALA A 130 30.95 -1.39 -4.26
N GLY A 131 30.91 -0.80 -3.04
CA GLY A 131 32.07 -0.10 -2.46
C GLY A 131 32.26 -0.18 -0.94
N SER A 132 31.41 -0.89 -0.19
CA SER A 132 31.53 -0.93 1.29
C SER A 132 32.13 -2.24 1.80
N PRO A 133 33.31 -2.23 2.45
CA PRO A 133 33.86 -3.40 3.13
C PRO A 133 33.18 -3.70 4.48
N ASP A 134 32.27 -2.84 4.96
CA ASP A 134 31.68 -2.96 6.29
C ASP A 134 30.48 -3.92 6.32
N ARG A 135 30.78 -5.17 6.69
CA ARG A 135 29.81 -6.26 6.79
C ARG A 135 28.75 -6.04 7.88
N ALA A 136 29.12 -5.36 8.98
CA ALA A 136 28.20 -5.10 10.09
C ALA A 136 27.14 -4.07 9.66
N PHE A 137 27.52 -3.08 8.87
CA PHE A 137 26.60 -2.10 8.31
C PHE A 137 25.54 -2.74 7.40
N LEU A 138 25.93 -3.64 6.49
CA LEU A 138 25.00 -4.31 5.57
C LEU A 138 23.99 -5.21 6.31
N SER A 139 24.47 -6.01 7.25
CA SER A 139 23.62 -6.86 8.09
C SER A 139 22.67 -6.00 8.96
N GLY A 140 23.17 -4.92 9.54
CA GLY A 140 22.38 -3.97 10.32
C GLY A 140 21.26 -3.30 9.52
N LEU A 141 21.53 -2.84 8.30
CA LEU A 141 20.52 -2.27 7.41
C LEU A 141 19.47 -3.30 6.96
N ASN A 142 19.88 -4.54 6.69
CA ASN A 142 18.94 -5.61 6.37
C ASN A 142 18.02 -5.92 7.57
N GLY A 143 18.59 -6.07 8.77
CA GLY A 143 17.81 -6.23 9.99
C GLY A 143 16.87 -5.06 10.27
N PHE A 144 17.33 -3.83 10.03
CA PHE A 144 16.51 -2.62 10.15
C PHE A 144 15.32 -2.63 9.18
N SER A 145 15.52 -3.03 7.92
CA SER A 145 14.44 -3.20 6.93
C SER A 145 13.37 -4.19 7.42
N TRP A 146 13.78 -5.33 7.99
CA TRP A 146 12.83 -6.30 8.54
C TRP A 146 12.10 -5.78 9.78
N ALA A 147 12.78 -5.04 10.65
CA ALA A 147 12.14 -4.38 11.80
C ALA A 147 11.08 -3.35 11.36
N LEU A 148 11.35 -2.57 10.31
CA LEU A 148 10.34 -1.68 9.69
C LEU A 148 9.14 -2.49 9.18
N GLY A 149 9.39 -3.63 8.54
CA GLY A 149 8.37 -4.58 8.10
C GLY A 149 7.43 -4.99 9.25
N VAL A 150 7.98 -5.35 10.42
CA VAL A 150 7.18 -5.67 11.61
C VAL A 150 6.38 -4.46 12.09
N LEU A 151 7.01 -3.28 12.17
CA LEU A 151 6.38 -2.04 12.66
C LEU A 151 5.23 -1.54 11.77
N THR A 152 5.25 -1.81 10.48
CA THR A 152 4.12 -1.46 9.60
C THR A 152 2.82 -2.19 9.99
N SER A 153 2.88 -3.25 10.80
CA SER A 153 1.69 -3.99 11.27
C SER A 153 0.69 -3.10 12.02
N PHE A 154 1.17 -2.13 12.81
CA PHE A 154 0.31 -1.21 13.56
C PHE A 154 -0.49 -0.26 12.65
N PRO A 155 0.13 0.53 11.76
CA PRO A 155 -0.62 1.38 10.85
C PRO A 155 -1.42 0.58 9.80
N ARG A 156 -1.00 -0.65 9.44
CA ARG A 156 -1.82 -1.57 8.63
C ARG A 156 -3.12 -1.94 9.36
N ALA A 157 -3.02 -2.41 10.60
CA ALA A 157 -4.17 -2.75 11.41
C ALA A 157 -5.09 -1.54 11.64
N MET A 158 -4.52 -0.35 11.89
CA MET A 158 -5.31 0.88 12.05
C MET A 158 -6.01 1.30 10.75
N LEU A 159 -5.37 1.13 9.58
CA LEU A 159 -6.00 1.39 8.29
C LEU A 159 -7.18 0.42 8.03
N ILE A 160 -7.01 -0.86 8.37
CA ILE A 160 -8.11 -1.85 8.29
C ILE A 160 -9.23 -1.46 9.25
N MET A 161 -8.90 -1.16 10.51
CA MET A 161 -9.85 -0.78 11.55
C MET A 161 -10.66 0.46 11.15
N SER A 162 -9.99 1.52 10.73
CA SER A 162 -10.65 2.77 10.32
C SER A 162 -11.61 2.55 9.15
N GLY A 163 -11.22 1.74 8.16
CA GLY A 163 -12.11 1.32 7.08
C GLY A 163 -13.29 0.49 7.58
N ALA A 164 -13.04 -0.54 8.39
CA ALA A 164 -14.08 -1.46 8.86
C ALA A 164 -15.12 -0.74 9.73
N PHE A 165 -14.67 -0.02 10.74
CA PHE A 165 -15.54 0.72 11.66
C PHE A 165 -16.24 1.88 10.96
N GLY A 166 -15.52 2.67 10.16
CA GLY A 166 -16.09 3.79 9.42
C GLY A 166 -17.18 3.33 8.46
N LEU A 167 -16.88 2.32 7.62
CA LEU A 167 -17.84 1.82 6.62
C LEU A 167 -19.04 1.13 7.28
N TRP A 168 -18.84 0.43 8.39
CA TRP A 168 -19.95 -0.20 9.13
C TRP A 168 -20.86 0.83 9.79
N ARG A 169 -20.28 1.86 10.44
CA ARG A 169 -21.04 2.99 11.02
C ARG A 169 -21.80 3.77 9.96
N ALA A 170 -21.21 3.91 8.77
CA ALA A 170 -21.86 4.49 7.59
C ALA A 170 -22.91 3.56 6.94
N ARG A 171 -23.11 2.34 7.45
CA ARG A 171 -24.01 1.30 6.90
C ARG A 171 -23.67 0.92 5.44
N LEU A 172 -22.39 1.04 5.07
CA LEU A 172 -21.91 0.75 3.72
C LEU A 172 -21.46 -0.71 3.56
N ILE A 173 -21.23 -1.42 4.66
CA ILE A 173 -20.88 -2.85 4.70
C ILE A 173 -21.77 -3.61 5.69
N SER A 174 -21.87 -4.93 5.53
CA SER A 174 -22.67 -5.81 6.39
C SER A 174 -21.98 -6.11 7.73
N ASN A 175 -22.75 -6.62 8.70
CA ASN A 175 -22.21 -7.08 9.99
C ASN A 175 -21.18 -8.21 9.81
N ALA A 176 -21.40 -9.11 8.85
CA ALA A 176 -20.46 -10.17 8.54
C ALA A 176 -19.13 -9.60 8.02
N LEU A 177 -19.17 -8.63 7.11
CA LEU A 177 -17.96 -8.01 6.56
C LEU A 177 -17.23 -7.17 7.61
N PHE A 178 -17.98 -6.53 8.53
CA PHE A 178 -17.42 -5.85 9.69
C PHE A 178 -16.69 -6.84 10.61
N ALA A 179 -17.30 -7.98 10.95
CA ALA A 179 -16.67 -9.02 11.77
C ALA A 179 -15.38 -9.56 11.12
N THR A 180 -15.39 -9.79 9.80
CA THR A 180 -14.18 -10.14 9.04
C THR A 180 -13.11 -9.05 9.13
N GLY A 181 -13.52 -7.77 9.06
CA GLY A 181 -12.62 -6.64 9.26
C GLY A 181 -11.98 -6.63 10.65
N VAL A 182 -12.76 -6.87 11.71
CA VAL A 182 -12.26 -6.97 13.09
C VAL A 182 -11.27 -8.14 13.22
N ALA A 183 -11.57 -9.30 12.64
CA ALA A 183 -10.65 -10.43 12.62
C ALA A 183 -9.33 -10.08 11.90
N ALA A 184 -9.41 -9.39 10.76
CA ALA A 184 -8.24 -8.91 10.03
C ALA A 184 -7.41 -7.89 10.84
N VAL A 185 -8.03 -7.04 11.65
CA VAL A 185 -7.33 -6.13 12.59
C VAL A 185 -6.55 -6.92 13.63
N VAL A 186 -7.19 -7.90 14.29
CA VAL A 186 -6.53 -8.74 15.32
C VAL A 186 -5.34 -9.48 14.72
N LEU A 187 -5.53 -10.13 13.56
CA LEU A 187 -4.44 -10.81 12.86
C LEU A 187 -3.35 -9.83 12.39
N GLY A 188 -3.72 -8.63 11.95
CA GLY A 188 -2.77 -7.57 11.61
C GLY A 188 -1.91 -7.16 12.80
N LEU A 189 -2.52 -6.98 13.99
CA LEU A 189 -1.81 -6.62 15.22
C LEU A 189 -0.84 -7.70 15.69
N LEU A 190 -1.20 -8.99 15.52
CA LEU A 190 -0.28 -10.09 15.80
C LEU A 190 1.01 -9.99 14.97
N GLY A 191 0.94 -9.41 13.77
CA GLY A 191 2.11 -9.14 12.94
C GLY A 191 3.14 -8.27 13.66
N GLY A 192 2.72 -7.32 14.49
CA GLY A 192 3.59 -6.45 15.28
C GLY A 192 4.36 -7.16 16.41
N THR A 193 4.09 -8.45 16.61
CA THR A 193 4.74 -9.28 17.65
C THR A 193 5.76 -10.28 17.08
N THR A 194 6.02 -10.23 15.76
CA THR A 194 6.90 -11.17 15.05
C THR A 194 8.38 -10.86 15.27
N TRP A 195 8.85 -11.07 16.50
CA TRP A 195 10.22 -10.76 16.95
C TRP A 195 11.03 -12.00 17.35
N LEU A 196 10.60 -13.21 16.97
CA LEU A 196 11.40 -14.41 17.25
C LEU A 196 12.68 -14.43 16.40
N SER A 197 13.71 -15.11 16.88
CA SER A 197 14.99 -15.22 16.17
C SER A 197 14.91 -16.07 14.90
N ASN A 198 13.95 -16.99 14.82
CA ASN A 198 13.74 -17.85 13.67
C ASN A 198 12.28 -18.36 13.59
N GLY A 199 11.96 -19.02 12.46
CA GLY A 199 10.66 -19.67 12.24
C GLY A 199 9.56 -18.74 11.76
N ILE A 200 8.31 -19.21 11.82
CA ILE A 200 7.13 -18.54 11.25
C ILE A 200 6.89 -17.14 11.85
N TRP A 201 7.31 -16.93 13.10
CA TRP A 201 7.10 -15.70 13.88
C TRP A 201 8.33 -14.80 13.97
N ALA A 202 9.36 -15.04 13.15
CA ALA A 202 10.48 -14.13 12.98
C ALA A 202 10.09 -12.92 12.11
N PRO A 203 10.86 -11.81 12.14
CA PRO A 203 10.59 -10.63 11.31
C PRO A 203 10.54 -10.93 9.80
N ASP A 204 11.35 -11.88 9.35
CA ASP A 204 11.42 -12.45 7.99
C ASP A 204 10.60 -13.74 7.82
N GLY A 205 10.00 -14.21 8.91
CA GLY A 205 9.14 -15.39 8.95
C GLY A 205 7.88 -15.21 8.12
N VAL A 206 7.25 -16.34 7.80
CA VAL A 206 6.06 -16.43 6.92
C VAL A 206 4.95 -15.48 7.35
N TYR A 207 4.74 -15.27 8.65
CA TYR A 207 3.67 -14.42 9.14
C TYR A 207 3.87 -12.95 8.78
N SER A 208 5.03 -12.38 9.14
CA SER A 208 5.36 -10.98 8.88
C SER A 208 5.49 -10.71 7.38
N ARG A 209 6.14 -11.64 6.66
CA ARG A 209 6.47 -11.51 5.25
C ARG A 209 5.28 -11.69 4.30
N TYR A 210 4.37 -12.60 4.61
CA TYR A 210 3.27 -12.96 3.70
C TYR A 210 1.90 -12.72 4.31
N VAL A 211 1.61 -13.30 5.48
CA VAL A 211 0.26 -13.27 6.06
C VAL A 211 -0.19 -11.82 6.35
N SER A 212 0.64 -11.05 7.05
CA SER A 212 0.30 -9.67 7.43
C SER A 212 0.08 -8.74 6.22
N PRO A 213 0.94 -8.74 5.17
CA PRO A 213 0.67 -7.98 3.93
C PRO A 213 -0.57 -8.45 3.17
N ILE A 214 -0.79 -9.77 3.06
CA ILE A 214 -1.95 -10.33 2.36
C ILE A 214 -3.26 -9.89 3.02
N LEU A 215 -3.32 -9.81 4.35
CA LEU A 215 -4.49 -9.30 5.07
C LEU A 215 -4.82 -7.86 4.67
N LEU A 216 -3.81 -6.99 4.59
CA LEU A 216 -3.99 -5.62 4.11
C LEU A 216 -4.49 -5.62 2.66
N PHE A 217 -3.83 -6.36 1.76
CA PHE A 217 -4.18 -6.37 0.33
C PHE A 217 -5.59 -6.88 0.10
N ALA A 218 -5.98 -7.99 0.74
CA ALA A 218 -7.33 -8.52 0.69
C ALA A 218 -8.35 -7.48 1.17
N TRP A 219 -8.05 -6.78 2.28
CA TRP A 219 -8.92 -5.72 2.80
C TRP A 219 -9.04 -4.53 1.83
N VAL A 220 -7.92 -4.06 1.27
CA VAL A 220 -7.89 -2.97 0.29
C VAL A 220 -8.72 -3.35 -0.94
N LEU A 221 -8.63 -4.58 -1.44
CA LEU A 221 -9.44 -5.04 -2.58
C LEU A 221 -10.94 -5.07 -2.25
N VAL A 222 -11.30 -5.57 -1.07
CA VAL A 222 -12.68 -5.59 -0.58
C VAL A 222 -13.25 -4.18 -0.50
N VAL A 223 -12.54 -3.26 0.17
CA VAL A 223 -12.98 -1.87 0.30
C VAL A 223 -13.01 -1.18 -1.06
N SER A 224 -12.01 -1.39 -1.92
CA SER A 224 -12.01 -0.85 -3.28
C SER A 224 -13.25 -1.28 -4.06
N ARG A 225 -13.67 -2.55 -3.94
CA ARG A 225 -14.92 -3.04 -4.54
C ARG A 225 -16.15 -2.34 -3.96
N VAL A 226 -16.19 -2.11 -2.65
CA VAL A 226 -17.27 -1.34 -1.99
C VAL A 226 -17.32 0.08 -2.57
N LEU A 227 -16.19 0.77 -2.66
CA LEU A 227 -16.10 2.15 -3.20
C LEU A 227 -16.52 2.22 -4.68
N LEU A 228 -16.15 1.21 -5.49
CA LEU A 228 -16.53 1.16 -6.92
C LEU A 228 -18.00 0.85 -7.14
N SER A 229 -18.64 0.11 -6.25
CA SER A 229 -20.06 -0.25 -6.38
C SER A 229 -21.03 0.90 -6.09
N ARG A 230 -20.53 2.05 -5.64
CA ARG A 230 -21.35 3.22 -5.30
C ARG A 230 -21.43 4.20 -6.47
N ALA A 231 -22.60 4.77 -6.71
CA ALA A 231 -22.77 5.83 -7.71
C ALA A 231 -21.85 7.03 -7.39
N PRO A 232 -21.42 7.81 -8.41
CA PRO A 232 -20.78 9.11 -8.19
C PRO A 232 -21.66 9.94 -7.26
N ALA A 233 -21.07 10.54 -6.22
CA ALA A 233 -21.81 11.55 -5.49
C ALA A 233 -22.09 12.67 -6.49
N THR A 234 -23.36 12.99 -6.75
CA THR A 234 -23.74 14.20 -7.49
C THR A 234 -23.32 15.39 -6.63
N ARG A 235 -22.04 15.77 -6.69
CA ARG A 235 -21.56 17.03 -6.14
C ARG A 235 -22.09 18.12 -7.03
N VAL A 236 -23.14 18.77 -6.55
CA VAL A 236 -23.64 20.02 -7.12
C VAL A 236 -22.63 21.10 -6.73
N GLY A 237 -21.74 21.46 -7.65
CA GLY A 237 -20.83 22.60 -7.51
C GLY A 237 -19.39 22.24 -7.15
N TRP A 238 -18.47 22.70 -8.00
CA TRP A 238 -17.14 23.17 -7.63
C TRP A 238 -17.16 24.69 -7.72
#